data_AF-U2RVG9-F1
#
_entry.id   AF-U2RVG9-F1
#
_cell.length_a   1.000
_cell.length_b   1.000
_cell.length_c   1.000
_cell.angle_alpha   90.00
_cell.angle_beta   90.00
_cell.angle_gamma   90.00
#
_symmetry.space_group_name_H-M   'P 1'
#
loop_
_entity.id
_entity.type
_entity.pdbx_description
1 polymer ?
#
loop_
_entity_poly.entity_id
_entity_poly.type
_entity_poly.pdbx_seq_one_letter_code
_entity_poly.pdbx_strand_id
1 'polypeptide(L)'
;MPALLARLRSIRTSESGVSLIEVIVAMMIFAIISVGVAYSLLSAFTITGDSRARAVATNLAAQEIDLDRSSGDLFSLYSTTADKQVQVPAGTGAVYSIKRTVSWVYGSGGDVDCNASAASSILYKRVRVQISWPKMIGQPVVSDTVLAPSTKISVDTLGTILVSTKSAAGAPVAGIGVTVSPDPGSVPSATDSMGCSYVLKVPPGTYTVTASKTGYIDPFQNQAPSKIVTVKAGQSTSAGFTYDRAGAVAWAWPSSGSVTVPSTAAVSVLSTYGVWTTAATSPTSALLFPSTAYSVVAGAYAPYTEANPGCRSPNPGDWPQYTSAGRTYLAPAAPVTSVSPGVTTPAANVGKLPMGSITVTNPNNQSANLNLRAVSTTPFVSGDPGCTGKPQTIDFALGVLGKSANSKVTIVLPYGAWTLKYGTSTTPSTAMPSSWLSIPTGATGVTIGASGAFTLDPRVVQP
;
A
#
# COMPACT_ATOMS: atom_id res chain seq x y z
N MET A 1 -40.48 -21.77 104.74
CA MET A 1 -39.76 -20.48 104.89
C MET A 1 -38.33 -20.79 105.36
N PRO A 2 -37.31 -20.95 104.47
CA PRO A 2 -36.50 -19.79 104.08
C PRO A 2 -35.77 -19.87 102.70
N ALA A 3 -36.06 -20.84 101.83
CA ALA A 3 -35.28 -21.03 100.59
C ALA A 3 -35.67 -20.09 99.42
N LEU A 4 -36.86 -19.49 99.47
CA LEU A 4 -37.39 -18.64 98.38
C LEU A 4 -36.96 -17.16 98.49
N LEU A 5 -36.49 -16.72 99.66
CA LEU A 5 -35.96 -15.36 99.86
C LEU A 5 -34.48 -15.23 99.47
N ALA A 6 -33.73 -16.33 99.37
CA ALA A 6 -32.32 -16.31 98.97
C ALA A 6 -32.12 -16.18 97.45
N ARG A 7 -33.09 -16.62 96.64
CA ARG A 7 -32.98 -16.61 95.17
C ARG A 7 -33.37 -15.28 94.53
N LEU A 8 -34.02 -14.38 95.27
CA LEU A 8 -34.36 -13.03 94.81
C LEU A 8 -33.29 -11.98 95.15
N ARG A 9 -32.23 -12.34 95.89
CA ARG A 9 -31.13 -11.42 96.23
C ARG A 9 -29.90 -11.51 95.32
N SER A 10 -29.75 -12.55 94.49
CA SER A 10 -28.61 -12.63 93.56
C SER A 10 -28.85 -11.99 92.20
N ILE A 11 -30.03 -11.41 91.96
CA ILE A 11 -30.34 -10.72 90.71
C ILE A 11 -30.01 -9.23 90.80
N ARG A 12 -29.71 -8.69 91.99
CA ARG A 12 -29.66 -7.22 92.19
C ARG A 12 -28.29 -6.57 92.13
N THR A 13 -27.18 -7.27 91.93
CA THR A 13 -25.88 -6.58 91.83
C THR A 13 -24.88 -7.35 90.99
N SER A 14 -25.08 -7.30 89.68
CA SER A 14 -23.95 -7.24 88.74
C SER A 14 -24.27 -6.20 87.67
N GLU A 15 -24.60 -4.98 88.11
CA GLU A 15 -24.22 -3.78 87.36
C GLU A 15 -22.70 -3.66 87.47
N SER A 16 -21.99 -4.55 86.80
CA SER A 16 -20.60 -4.28 86.43
C SER A 16 -20.68 -3.12 85.45
N GLY A 17 -20.35 -1.91 85.91
CA GLY A 17 -20.25 -0.76 85.03
C GLY A 17 -19.39 -1.12 83.83
N VAL A 18 -19.95 -0.96 82.63
CA VAL A 18 -19.22 -1.10 81.35
C VAL A 18 -17.92 -0.32 81.45
N SER A 19 -16.78 -1.01 81.32
CA SER A 19 -15.49 -0.32 81.34
C SER A 19 -15.35 0.50 80.05
N LEU A 20 -14.74 1.69 80.14
CA LEU A 20 -14.51 2.56 78.97
C LEU A 20 -13.80 1.80 77.83
N ILE A 21 -12.88 0.89 78.18
CA ILE A 21 -12.13 0.09 77.22
C ILE A 21 -12.98 -0.98 76.53
N GLU A 22 -13.97 -1.55 77.22
CA GLU A 22 -14.90 -2.52 76.64
C GLU A 22 -15.80 -1.88 75.59
N VAL A 23 -16.27 -0.64 75.82
CA VAL A 23 -17.05 0.13 74.85
C VAL A 23 -16.21 0.49 73.62
N ILE A 24 -14.95 0.89 73.80
CA ILE A 24 -14.05 1.21 72.69
C ILE A 24 -13.73 -0.04 71.85
N VAL A 25 -13.42 -1.17 72.49
CA VAL A 25 -13.15 -2.44 71.79
C VAL A 25 -14.40 -2.96 71.08
N ALA A 26 -15.57 -2.88 71.71
CA ALA A 26 -16.83 -3.28 71.08
C ALA A 26 -17.15 -2.42 69.85
N MET A 27 -16.95 -1.09 69.93
CA MET A 27 -17.12 -0.19 68.78
C MET A 27 -16.12 -0.49 67.67
N MET A 28 -14.88 -0.83 68.01
CA MET A 28 -13.84 -1.16 67.03
C MET A 28 -14.11 -2.48 66.29
N ILE A 29 -14.49 -3.54 67.02
CA ILE A 29 -14.89 -4.82 66.43
C ILE A 29 -16.15 -4.65 65.58
N PHE A 30 -17.15 -3.93 66.09
CA PHE A 30 -18.36 -3.65 65.34
C PHE A 30 -18.06 -2.88 64.05
N ALA A 31 -17.16 -1.89 64.09
CA ALA A 31 -16.75 -1.14 62.91
C ALA A 31 -16.08 -2.04 61.85
N ILE A 32 -15.17 -2.92 62.26
CA ILE A 32 -14.47 -3.85 61.34
C ILE A 32 -15.47 -4.82 60.69
N ILE A 33 -16.35 -5.42 61.49
CA ILE A 33 -17.38 -6.35 60.99
C ILE A 33 -18.35 -5.61 60.05
N SER A 34 -18.79 -4.41 60.44
CA SER A 34 -19.72 -3.60 59.63
C SER A 34 -19.13 -3.24 58.27
N VAL A 35 -17.86 -2.86 58.20
CA VAL A 35 -17.16 -2.58 56.93
C VAL A 35 -17.05 -3.86 56.09
N GLY A 36 -16.71 -4.99 56.70
CA GLY A 36 -16.65 -6.29 56.02
C GLY A 36 -18.00 -6.69 55.40
N VAL A 37 -19.08 -6.56 56.17
CA VAL A 37 -20.45 -6.85 55.71
C VAL A 37 -20.85 -5.88 54.59
N ALA A 38 -20.62 -4.58 54.75
CA ALA A 38 -20.94 -3.59 53.72
C ALA A 38 -20.21 -3.87 52.40
N TYR A 39 -18.91 -4.22 52.45
CA TYR A 39 -18.15 -4.58 51.27
C TYR A 39 -18.67 -5.86 50.60
N SER A 40 -19.01 -6.88 51.40
CA SER A 40 -19.61 -8.12 50.87
C SER A 40 -20.94 -7.88 50.16
N LEU A 41 -21.78 -6.97 50.69
CA LEU A 41 -23.06 -6.61 50.11
C LEU A 41 -22.89 -5.83 48.80
N LEU A 42 -21.96 -4.88 48.76
CA LEU A 42 -21.61 -4.14 47.53
C LEU A 42 -21.09 -5.08 46.44
N SER A 43 -20.21 -6.01 46.81
CA SER A 43 -19.71 -7.03 45.88
C SER A 43 -20.87 -7.90 45.34
N ALA A 44 -21.76 -8.37 46.21
CA ALA A 44 -22.94 -9.14 45.81
C ALA A 44 -23.84 -8.36 44.84
N PHE A 45 -24.07 -7.06 45.08
CA PHE A 45 -24.83 -6.20 44.17
C PHE A 45 -24.13 -6.01 42.81
N THR A 46 -22.81 -5.84 42.79
CA THR A 46 -22.07 -5.73 41.52
C THR A 46 -22.14 -7.02 40.71
N ILE A 47 -22.00 -8.18 41.36
CA ILE A 47 -22.08 -9.50 40.70
C ILE A 47 -23.49 -9.77 40.17
N THR A 48 -24.51 -9.43 40.95
CA THR A 48 -25.92 -9.59 40.53
C THR A 48 -26.26 -8.64 39.38
N GLY A 49 -25.76 -7.40 39.44
CA GLY A 49 -25.87 -6.43 38.36
C GLY A 49 -25.22 -6.92 37.06
N ASP A 50 -23.99 -7.45 37.14
CA ASP A 50 -23.27 -8.03 36.01
C ASP A 50 -23.99 -9.26 35.45
N SER A 51 -24.52 -10.13 36.32
CA SER A 51 -25.29 -11.32 35.91
C SER A 51 -26.57 -10.94 35.14
N ARG A 52 -27.26 -9.87 35.57
CA ARG A 52 -28.42 -9.33 34.86
C ARG A 52 -28.02 -8.71 33.52
N ALA A 53 -26.92 -7.95 33.49
CA ALA A 53 -26.40 -7.36 32.25
C ALA A 53 -25.99 -8.44 31.25
N ARG A 54 -25.39 -9.54 31.70
CA ARG A 54 -25.09 -10.73 30.88
C ARG A 54 -26.34 -11.35 30.29
N ALA A 55 -27.41 -11.51 31.08
CA ALA A 55 -28.67 -12.05 30.57
C ALA A 55 -29.26 -11.16 29.46
N VAL A 56 -29.21 -9.83 29.62
CA VAL A 56 -29.64 -8.89 28.58
C VAL A 56 -28.73 -8.98 27.35
N ALA A 57 -27.41 -9.01 27.55
CA ALA A 57 -26.43 -9.12 26.48
C ALA A 57 -26.59 -10.41 25.66
N THR A 58 -26.89 -11.55 26.29
CA THR A 58 -27.17 -12.81 25.60
C THR A 58 -28.42 -12.72 24.73
N ASN A 59 -29.50 -12.10 25.23
CA ASN A 59 -30.71 -11.89 24.44
C ASN A 59 -30.47 -10.93 23.27
N LEU A 60 -29.68 -9.88 23.48
CA LEU A 60 -29.30 -8.93 22.42
C LEU A 60 -28.44 -9.61 21.34
N ALA A 61 -27.48 -10.45 21.76
CA ALA A 61 -26.68 -11.24 20.84
C ALA A 61 -27.55 -12.19 20.00
N ALA A 62 -28.52 -12.87 20.61
CA ALA A 62 -29.46 -13.73 19.91
C ALA A 62 -30.33 -12.93 18.92
N GLN A 63 -30.83 -11.77 19.32
CA GLN A 63 -31.62 -10.89 18.47
C GLN A 63 -30.84 -10.43 17.23
N GLU A 64 -29.57 -10.04 17.39
CA GLU A 64 -28.73 -9.64 16.25
C GLU A 64 -28.43 -10.81 15.32
N ILE A 65 -28.19 -12.01 15.86
CA ILE A 65 -28.00 -13.22 15.04
C ILE A 65 -29.25 -13.56 14.24
N ASP A 66 -30.44 -13.43 14.84
CA ASP A 66 -31.69 -13.67 14.12
C ASP A 66 -31.99 -12.57 13.09
N LEU A 67 -31.60 -11.33 13.37
CA LEU A 67 -31.62 -10.25 12.38
C LEU A 67 -30.70 -10.56 11.19
N ASP A 68 -29.47 -11.02 11.45
CA ASP A 68 -28.51 -11.42 10.41
C ASP A 68 -29.02 -12.63 9.59
N ARG A 69 -29.72 -13.58 10.22
CA ARG A 69 -30.40 -14.69 9.51
C ARG A 69 -31.56 -14.20 8.65
N SER A 70 -32.31 -13.21 9.13
CA SER A 70 -33.47 -12.67 8.43
C SER A 70 -33.12 -11.84 7.19
N SER A 71 -31.87 -11.38 7.06
CA SER A 71 -31.39 -10.60 5.90
C SER A 71 -31.57 -11.36 4.57
N GLY A 72 -31.51 -12.70 4.59
CA GLY A 72 -31.76 -13.57 3.41
C GLY A 72 -30.68 -13.52 2.32
N ASP A 73 -29.88 -12.46 2.26
CA ASP A 73 -28.75 -12.29 1.35
C ASP A 73 -27.42 -12.27 2.12
N LEU A 74 -26.66 -13.36 2.01
CA LEU A 74 -25.33 -13.46 2.60
C LEU A 74 -24.39 -12.37 2.10
N PHE A 75 -24.51 -11.91 0.85
CA PHE A 75 -23.59 -10.94 0.28
C PHE A 75 -23.78 -9.55 0.90
N SER A 76 -24.96 -9.24 1.46
CA SER A 76 -25.25 -8.01 2.19
C SER A 76 -24.73 -7.95 3.64
N LEU A 77 -24.22 -9.05 4.19
CA LEU A 77 -23.74 -9.12 5.57
C LEU A 77 -22.29 -8.64 5.70
N TYR A 78 -22.07 -7.57 6.46
CA TYR A 78 -20.75 -6.96 6.63
C TYR A 78 -20.36 -6.80 8.10
N SER A 79 -19.07 -6.84 8.38
CA SER A 79 -18.54 -6.41 9.68
C SER A 79 -18.93 -4.96 9.96
N THR A 80 -19.27 -4.65 11.21
CA THR A 80 -19.53 -3.26 11.62
C THR A 80 -18.21 -2.52 11.80
N THR A 81 -18.06 -1.36 11.16
CA THR A 81 -16.90 -0.47 11.32
C THR A 81 -16.89 0.29 12.66
N ALA A 82 -18.06 0.45 13.28
CA ALA A 82 -18.22 1.02 14.61
C ALA A 82 -19.26 0.22 15.41
N ASP A 83 -19.11 0.17 16.73
CA ASP A 83 -20.01 -0.57 17.60
C ASP A 83 -21.39 0.12 17.64
N LYS A 84 -22.45 -0.64 17.33
CA LYS A 84 -23.83 -0.18 17.46
C LYS A 84 -24.16 -0.07 18.95
N GLN A 85 -24.59 1.11 19.38
CA GLN A 85 -24.97 1.36 20.77
C GLN A 85 -26.47 1.16 20.96
N VAL A 86 -26.88 0.37 21.96
CA VAL A 86 -28.28 0.11 22.29
C VAL A 86 -28.52 0.34 23.77
N GLN A 87 -29.60 1.05 24.11
CA GLN A 87 -30.03 1.25 25.50
C GLN A 87 -31.12 0.25 25.87
N VAL A 88 -30.97 -0.42 27.02
CA VAL A 88 -31.95 -1.41 27.49
C VAL A 88 -32.24 -1.27 28.98
N PRO A 89 -33.51 -0.98 29.38
CA PRO A 89 -34.62 -0.46 28.58
C PRO A 89 -34.36 0.92 27.95
N ALA A 90 -35.06 1.27 26.88
CA ALA A 90 -34.94 2.58 26.23
C ALA A 90 -35.13 3.72 27.24
N GLY A 91 -34.18 4.66 27.30
CA GLY A 91 -34.24 5.82 28.21
C GLY A 91 -33.77 5.57 29.66
N THR A 92 -33.28 4.37 30.00
CA THR A 92 -32.92 4.01 31.39
C THR A 92 -31.41 3.87 31.68
N GLY A 93 -30.56 4.18 30.70
CA GLY A 93 -29.14 4.49 30.91
C GLY A 93 -28.12 3.35 30.78
N ALA A 94 -28.52 2.07 30.77
CA ALA A 94 -27.59 0.98 30.47
C ALA A 94 -27.34 0.88 28.96
N VAL A 95 -26.14 1.25 28.52
CA VAL A 95 -25.72 1.23 27.11
C VAL A 95 -24.93 -0.04 26.85
N TYR A 96 -25.31 -0.78 25.81
CA TYR A 96 -24.61 -1.95 25.30
C TYR A 96 -23.98 -1.62 23.95
N SER A 97 -22.73 -2.03 23.78
CA SER A 97 -21.98 -1.92 22.52
C SER A 97 -22.02 -3.26 21.80
N ILE A 98 -22.61 -3.28 20.61
CA ILE A 98 -22.76 -4.43 19.73
C ILE A 98 -21.73 -4.34 18.61
N LYS A 99 -20.84 -5.33 18.52
CA LYS A 99 -19.86 -5.46 17.45
C LYS A 99 -20.13 -6.72 16.63
N ARG A 100 -20.37 -6.57 15.33
CA ARG A 100 -20.53 -7.69 14.39
C ARG A 100 -19.26 -7.86 13.57
N THR A 101 -18.70 -9.06 13.56
CA THR A 101 -17.57 -9.44 12.70
C THR A 101 -18.03 -10.55 11.76
N VAL A 102 -17.85 -10.33 10.47
CA VAL A 102 -18.24 -11.25 9.40
C VAL A 102 -16.99 -11.71 8.66
N SER A 103 -16.89 -13.02 8.41
CA SER A 103 -15.78 -13.61 7.65
C SER A 103 -16.30 -14.75 6.80
N TRP A 104 -15.72 -14.96 5.61
CA TRP A 104 -15.97 -16.18 4.86
C TRP A 104 -15.24 -17.34 5.51
N VAL A 105 -15.84 -18.52 5.50
CA VAL A 105 -15.22 -19.74 5.98
C VAL A 105 -15.38 -20.86 4.95
N TYR A 106 -14.36 -21.69 4.82
CA TYR A 106 -14.50 -22.97 4.13
C TYR A 106 -15.47 -23.89 4.88
N GLY A 107 -16.02 -24.90 4.20
CA GLY A 107 -16.74 -26.00 4.88
C GLY A 107 -15.92 -26.76 5.93
N SER A 108 -14.59 -26.64 5.92
CA SER A 108 -13.70 -27.17 6.96
C SER A 108 -13.57 -26.27 8.20
N GLY A 109 -14.18 -25.07 8.19
CA GLY A 109 -14.25 -24.16 9.35
C GLY A 109 -13.15 -23.10 9.45
N GLY A 110 -12.17 -23.08 8.54
CA GLY A 110 -11.12 -22.05 8.49
C GLY A 110 -11.60 -20.75 7.85
N ASP A 111 -11.18 -19.61 8.40
CA ASP A 111 -11.45 -18.28 7.84
C ASP A 111 -10.71 -18.07 6.52
N VAL A 112 -11.38 -17.45 5.57
CA VAL A 112 -10.85 -17.16 4.25
C VAL A 112 -11.22 -15.78 3.79
N ASP A 113 -10.31 -15.14 3.07
CA ASP A 113 -10.65 -13.97 2.27
C ASP A 113 -11.36 -14.42 0.98
N CYS A 114 -12.11 -13.52 0.34
CA CYS A 114 -12.67 -13.74 -1.00
C CYS A 114 -11.62 -13.91 -2.12
N ASN A 115 -10.33 -14.00 -1.78
CA ASN A 115 -9.25 -14.39 -2.69
C ASN A 115 -9.03 -15.92 -2.71
N ALA A 116 -9.73 -16.68 -1.87
CA ALA A 116 -9.64 -18.13 -1.83
C ALA A 116 -10.18 -18.76 -3.14
N SER A 117 -9.28 -19.06 -4.07
CA SER A 117 -9.57 -20.01 -5.15
C SER A 117 -9.67 -21.40 -4.53
N ALA A 118 -10.85 -22.01 -4.58
CA ALA A 118 -11.02 -23.36 -4.07
C ALA A 118 -11.75 -24.23 -5.08
N ALA A 119 -11.03 -25.26 -5.53
CA ALA A 119 -11.48 -26.26 -6.47
C ALA A 119 -12.58 -27.20 -5.94
N SER A 120 -13.30 -26.85 -4.86
CA SER A 120 -14.56 -27.50 -4.46
C SER A 120 -15.22 -26.95 -3.18
N SER A 121 -14.70 -25.91 -2.51
CA SER A 121 -15.22 -25.58 -1.18
C SER A 121 -16.50 -24.74 -1.26
N ILE A 122 -17.57 -25.23 -0.64
CA ILE A 122 -18.73 -24.41 -0.29
C ILE A 122 -18.24 -23.33 0.69
N LEU A 123 -18.46 -22.07 0.36
CA LEU A 123 -18.14 -20.93 1.21
C LEU A 123 -19.37 -20.57 2.05
N TYR A 124 -19.19 -20.50 3.37
CA TYR A 124 -20.20 -20.04 4.32
C TYR A 124 -19.79 -18.67 4.87
N LYS A 125 -20.74 -17.89 5.38
CA LYS A 125 -20.41 -16.70 6.18
C LYS A 125 -20.49 -17.02 7.66
N ARG A 126 -19.38 -16.88 8.37
CA ARG A 126 -19.39 -16.87 9.83
C ARG A 126 -19.69 -15.45 10.30
N VAL A 127 -20.66 -15.33 11.19
CA VAL A 127 -21.05 -14.08 11.83
C VAL A 127 -20.82 -14.23 13.32
N ARG A 128 -19.96 -13.36 13.86
CA ARG A 128 -19.64 -13.24 15.27
C ARG A 128 -20.24 -11.95 15.81
N VAL A 129 -21.15 -12.06 16.76
CA VAL A 129 -21.72 -10.91 17.48
C VAL A 129 -21.11 -10.86 18.88
N GLN A 130 -20.48 -9.74 19.21
CA GLN A 130 -19.91 -9.47 20.51
C GLN A 130 -20.66 -8.32 21.19
N ILE A 131 -21.11 -8.53 22.42
CA ILE A 131 -21.81 -7.55 23.23
C ILE A 131 -20.97 -7.19 24.45
N SER A 132 -20.77 -5.90 24.69
CA SER A 132 -20.11 -5.37 25.88
C SER A 132 -20.91 -4.22 26.51
N TRP A 133 -20.67 -3.94 27.80
CA TRP A 133 -21.32 -2.85 28.54
C TRP A 133 -20.33 -2.19 29.53
N PRO A 134 -20.61 -0.96 29.99
CA PRO A 134 -19.80 -0.28 30.99
C PRO A 134 -19.66 -1.09 32.28
N LYS A 135 -18.46 -1.11 32.86
CA LYS A 135 -18.13 -1.80 34.13
C LYS A 135 -18.38 -3.31 34.11
N MET A 136 -18.34 -3.93 32.93
CA MET A 136 -18.41 -5.38 32.77
C MET A 136 -17.30 -6.09 33.56
N ILE A 137 -17.66 -7.15 34.29
CA ILE A 137 -16.71 -7.99 35.03
C ILE A 137 -16.40 -9.22 34.18
N GLY A 138 -15.20 -9.31 33.60
CA GLY A 138 -14.77 -10.48 32.81
C GLY A 138 -14.79 -10.22 31.30
N GLN A 139 -15.24 -11.21 30.51
CA GLN A 139 -15.22 -11.14 29.04
C GLN A 139 -16.59 -10.75 28.44
N PRO A 140 -16.60 -10.12 27.25
CA PRO A 140 -17.80 -9.85 26.47
C PRO A 140 -18.62 -11.10 26.21
N VAL A 141 -19.93 -10.93 26.05
CA VAL A 141 -20.80 -12.02 25.57
C VAL A 141 -20.60 -12.16 24.07
N VAL A 142 -20.30 -13.37 23.61
CA VAL A 142 -20.06 -13.67 22.18
C VAL A 142 -21.05 -14.73 21.72
N SER A 143 -21.65 -14.50 20.56
CA SER A 143 -22.46 -15.49 19.85
C SER A 143 -21.91 -15.65 18.43
N ASP A 144 -21.64 -16.89 18.03
CA ASP A 144 -21.14 -17.26 16.71
C ASP A 144 -22.21 -18.06 15.96
N THR A 145 -22.46 -17.70 14.70
CA THR A 145 -23.27 -18.51 13.78
C THR A 145 -22.55 -18.66 12.44
N VAL A 146 -22.85 -19.74 11.74
CA VAL A 146 -22.44 -19.93 10.33
C VAL A 146 -23.70 -19.91 9.47
N LEU A 147 -23.69 -19.10 8.43
CA LEU A 147 -24.79 -18.93 7.50
C LEU A 147 -24.40 -19.55 6.15
N ALA A 148 -25.20 -20.52 5.71
CA ALA A 148 -25.06 -21.18 4.43
C ALA A 148 -25.81 -20.42 3.34
N PRO A 149 -25.29 -20.36 2.10
CA PRO A 149 -26.01 -19.77 0.98
C PRO A 149 -27.34 -20.51 0.74
N SER A 150 -28.42 -19.76 0.47
CA SER A 150 -29.77 -20.31 0.24
C SER A 150 -29.89 -21.14 -1.06
N THR A 151 -28.94 -20.96 -1.98
CA THR A 151 -28.75 -21.80 -3.16
C THR A 151 -27.26 -22.08 -3.32
N LYS A 152 -26.87 -23.20 -3.93
CA LYS A 152 -25.46 -23.43 -4.26
C LYS A 152 -24.95 -22.21 -5.04
N ILE A 153 -23.91 -21.54 -4.53
CA ILE A 153 -23.21 -20.44 -5.21
C ILE A 153 -22.80 -20.87 -6.64
N SER A 154 -22.52 -22.16 -6.81
CA SER A 154 -22.31 -22.85 -8.08
C SER A 154 -23.38 -23.93 -8.31
N VAL A 155 -24.26 -23.73 -9.30
CA VAL A 155 -25.13 -24.81 -9.80
C VAL A 155 -24.25 -25.85 -10.50
N ASP A 156 -24.62 -27.14 -10.56
CA ASP A 156 -23.73 -28.20 -11.08
C ASP A 156 -23.25 -27.98 -12.54
N THR A 157 -23.86 -27.03 -13.27
CA THR A 157 -23.47 -26.60 -14.63
C THR A 157 -22.79 -25.23 -14.71
N LEU A 158 -22.76 -24.44 -13.63
CA LEU A 158 -22.25 -23.06 -13.59
C LEU A 158 -21.20 -22.89 -12.50
N GLY A 159 -20.31 -21.92 -12.63
CA GLY A 159 -19.31 -21.57 -11.64
C GLY A 159 -19.51 -20.16 -11.06
N THR A 160 -18.53 -19.73 -10.28
CA THR A 160 -18.49 -18.39 -9.68
C THR A 160 -17.10 -17.78 -9.82
N ILE A 161 -17.04 -16.47 -10.07
CA ILE A 161 -15.80 -15.71 -10.01
C ILE A 161 -15.82 -14.87 -8.74
N LEU A 162 -14.81 -15.05 -7.90
CA LEU A 162 -14.56 -14.26 -6.70
C LEU A 162 -13.52 -13.20 -7.04
N VAL A 163 -13.84 -11.93 -6.85
CA VAL A 163 -12.92 -10.83 -7.08
C VAL A 163 -12.53 -10.24 -5.74
N SER A 164 -11.23 -10.04 -5.52
CA SER A 164 -10.71 -9.41 -4.30
C SER A 164 -9.79 -8.25 -4.66
N THR A 165 -9.88 -7.15 -3.93
CA THR A 165 -9.05 -5.96 -4.11
C THR A 165 -8.43 -5.54 -2.80
N LYS A 166 -7.10 -5.48 -2.76
CA LYS A 166 -6.31 -5.07 -1.59
C LYS A 166 -5.46 -3.84 -1.91
N SER A 167 -5.29 -2.97 -0.94
CA SER A 167 -4.45 -1.78 -1.01
C SER A 167 -2.96 -2.13 -0.92
N ALA A 168 -2.07 -1.15 -1.07
CA ALA A 168 -0.64 -1.33 -0.84
C ALA A 168 -0.31 -1.79 0.58
N ALA A 169 -1.14 -1.42 1.55
CA ALA A 169 -1.04 -1.84 2.95
C ALA A 169 -1.69 -3.20 3.23
N GLY A 170 -2.24 -3.87 2.22
CA GLY A 170 -2.94 -5.15 2.36
C GLY A 170 -4.39 -5.04 2.89
N ALA A 171 -4.90 -3.83 3.10
CA ALA A 171 -6.27 -3.59 3.56
C ALA A 171 -7.28 -3.79 2.41
N PRO A 172 -8.52 -4.23 2.69
CA PRO A 172 -9.56 -4.35 1.67
C PRO A 172 -9.93 -2.99 1.07
N VAL A 173 -10.20 -2.95 -0.23
CA VAL A 173 -10.56 -1.72 -0.95
C VAL A 173 -11.98 -1.82 -1.50
N ALA A 174 -12.88 -0.98 -0.99
CA ALA A 174 -14.28 -0.94 -1.41
C ALA A 174 -14.52 -0.07 -2.64
N GLY A 175 -15.62 -0.34 -3.35
CA GLY A 175 -16.13 0.45 -4.47
C GLY A 175 -15.26 0.39 -5.73
N ILE A 176 -14.46 -0.66 -5.92
CA ILE A 176 -13.75 -0.93 -7.17
C ILE A 176 -14.75 -1.51 -8.17
N GLY A 177 -14.87 -0.90 -9.35
CA GLY A 177 -15.69 -1.45 -10.44
C GLY A 177 -15.04 -2.71 -11.01
N VAL A 178 -15.85 -3.74 -11.23
CA VAL A 178 -15.40 -5.02 -11.78
C VAL A 178 -16.11 -5.26 -13.11
N THR A 179 -15.36 -5.58 -14.15
CA THR A 179 -15.91 -6.03 -15.44
C THR A 179 -15.36 -7.39 -15.79
N VAL A 180 -16.15 -8.20 -16.50
CA VAL A 180 -15.79 -9.55 -16.92
C VAL A 180 -16.09 -9.68 -18.41
N SER A 181 -15.13 -10.21 -19.17
CA SER A 181 -15.25 -10.43 -20.61
C SER A 181 -14.80 -11.86 -20.98
N PRO A 182 -15.53 -12.62 -21.82
CA PRO A 182 -16.83 -12.29 -22.41
C PRO A 182 -17.92 -12.11 -21.34
N ASP A 183 -19.08 -11.55 -21.70
CA ASP A 183 -20.18 -11.31 -20.76
C ASP A 183 -20.57 -12.62 -20.04
N PRO A 184 -20.45 -12.70 -18.71
CA PRO A 184 -20.80 -13.90 -17.96
C PRO A 184 -22.33 -14.09 -17.78
N GLY A 185 -23.16 -13.16 -18.29
CA GLY A 185 -24.61 -13.17 -18.13
C GLY A 185 -25.09 -12.62 -16.78
N SER A 186 -24.17 -12.11 -15.96
CA SER A 186 -24.43 -11.43 -14.70
C SER A 186 -23.54 -10.20 -14.56
N VAL A 187 -24.10 -9.08 -14.11
CA VAL A 187 -23.35 -7.84 -13.92
C VAL A 187 -22.61 -7.91 -12.57
N PRO A 188 -21.27 -7.86 -12.56
CA PRO A 188 -20.52 -7.80 -11.31
C PRO A 188 -20.87 -6.52 -10.54
N SER A 189 -21.07 -6.64 -9.23
CA SER A 189 -21.17 -5.46 -8.36
C SER A 189 -19.78 -4.86 -8.12
N ALA A 190 -19.73 -3.59 -7.72
CA ALA A 190 -18.48 -3.02 -7.20
C ALA A 190 -18.06 -3.75 -5.92
N THR A 191 -16.76 -3.71 -5.60
CA THR A 191 -16.25 -4.37 -4.39
C THR A 191 -16.89 -3.82 -3.11
N ASP A 192 -17.18 -4.70 -2.17
CA ASP A 192 -17.81 -4.37 -0.90
C ASP A 192 -16.80 -3.83 0.14
N SER A 193 -17.26 -3.60 1.38
CA SER A 193 -16.41 -3.13 2.49
C SER A 193 -15.27 -4.08 2.87
N MET A 194 -15.37 -5.35 2.47
CA MET A 194 -14.32 -6.37 2.63
C MET A 194 -13.44 -6.48 1.39
N GLY A 195 -13.60 -5.59 0.40
CA GLY A 195 -12.83 -5.57 -0.83
C GLY A 195 -13.21 -6.70 -1.78
N CYS A 196 -14.43 -7.22 -1.67
CA CYS A 196 -14.86 -8.40 -2.40
C CYS A 196 -15.97 -8.08 -3.40
N SER A 197 -15.95 -8.72 -4.56
CA SER A 197 -17.07 -8.75 -5.50
C SER A 197 -17.29 -10.17 -6.01
N TYR A 198 -18.52 -10.50 -6.36
CA TYR A 198 -18.93 -11.86 -6.71
C TYR A 198 -19.67 -11.82 -8.04
N VAL A 199 -19.23 -12.67 -8.96
CA VAL A 199 -19.91 -12.91 -10.23
C VAL A 199 -20.47 -14.31 -10.16
N LEU A 200 -21.78 -14.39 -9.94
CA LEU A 200 -22.49 -15.64 -9.70
C LEU A 200 -23.01 -16.20 -11.02
N LYS A 201 -23.25 -17.52 -11.03
CA LYS A 201 -23.91 -18.24 -12.14
C LYS A 201 -23.18 -18.09 -13.48
N VAL A 202 -21.85 -18.10 -13.44
CA VAL A 202 -20.99 -17.91 -14.63
C VAL A 202 -20.87 -19.21 -15.40
N PRO A 203 -21.16 -19.25 -16.71
CA PRO A 203 -20.92 -20.45 -17.53
C PRO A 203 -19.45 -20.90 -17.50
N PRO A 204 -19.15 -22.21 -17.64
CA PRO A 204 -17.78 -22.67 -17.76
C PRO A 204 -17.08 -22.04 -18.98
N GLY A 205 -15.88 -21.51 -18.79
CA GLY A 205 -15.19 -20.75 -19.83
C GLY A 205 -13.95 -20.03 -19.31
N THR A 206 -13.23 -19.36 -20.21
CA THR A 206 -12.10 -18.49 -19.85
C THR A 206 -12.56 -17.04 -19.94
N TYR A 207 -12.33 -16.29 -18.86
CA TYR A 207 -12.78 -14.93 -18.70
C TYR A 207 -11.61 -14.03 -18.32
N THR A 208 -11.65 -12.79 -18.81
CA THR A 208 -10.78 -11.70 -18.37
C THR A 208 -11.57 -10.84 -17.40
N VAL A 209 -11.11 -10.79 -16.15
CA VAL A 209 -11.65 -9.92 -15.10
C VAL A 209 -10.80 -8.65 -15.08
N THR A 210 -11.44 -7.49 -15.11
CA THR A 210 -10.75 -6.19 -15.06
C THR A 210 -11.27 -5.38 -13.88
N ALA A 211 -10.35 -4.85 -13.08
CA ALA A 211 -10.65 -3.91 -12.02
C ALA A 211 -10.48 -2.48 -12.52
N SER A 212 -11.43 -1.59 -12.24
CA SER A 212 -11.36 -0.19 -12.66
C SER A 212 -11.96 0.74 -11.60
N LYS A 213 -11.22 1.81 -11.32
CA LYS A 213 -11.68 2.93 -10.49
C LYS A 213 -10.80 4.13 -10.76
N THR A 214 -11.40 5.28 -11.01
CA THR A 214 -10.67 6.53 -11.29
C THR A 214 -9.71 6.89 -10.16
N GLY A 215 -8.46 7.21 -10.50
CA GLY A 215 -7.42 7.59 -9.55
C GLY A 215 -6.81 6.43 -8.77
N TYR A 216 -7.07 5.18 -9.18
CA TYR A 216 -6.42 3.99 -8.64
C TYR A 216 -5.45 3.42 -9.66
N ILE A 217 -4.49 2.65 -9.16
CA ILE A 217 -3.42 2.06 -9.97
C ILE A 217 -2.93 0.76 -9.32
N ASP A 218 -2.41 -0.17 -10.11
CA ASP A 218 -1.77 -1.39 -9.62
C ASP A 218 -0.25 -1.20 -9.43
N PRO A 219 0.46 -2.16 -8.81
CA PRO A 219 1.92 -2.08 -8.63
C PRO A 219 2.73 -1.98 -9.92
N PHE A 220 2.16 -2.38 -11.06
CA PHE A 220 2.76 -2.30 -12.39
C PHE A 220 2.38 -1.01 -13.14
N GLN A 221 1.76 -0.06 -12.43
CA GLN A 221 1.34 1.24 -12.93
C GLN A 221 0.20 1.20 -13.97
N ASN A 222 -0.61 0.13 -13.95
CA ASN A 222 -1.81 0.00 -14.78
C ASN A 222 -3.03 0.59 -14.05
N GLN A 223 -3.77 1.47 -14.73
CA GLN A 223 -5.01 2.07 -14.21
C GLN A 223 -6.26 1.19 -14.40
N ALA A 224 -6.12 0.06 -15.09
CA ALA A 224 -7.19 -0.91 -15.30
C ALA A 224 -6.59 -2.32 -15.41
N PRO A 225 -6.02 -2.87 -14.30
CA PRO A 225 -5.39 -4.18 -14.33
C PRO A 225 -6.42 -5.27 -14.63
N SER A 226 -5.98 -6.28 -15.38
CA SER A 226 -6.81 -7.42 -15.75
C SER A 226 -6.13 -8.76 -15.43
N LYS A 227 -6.95 -9.78 -15.19
CA LYS A 227 -6.51 -11.17 -14.95
C LYS A 227 -7.37 -12.15 -15.71
N ILE A 228 -6.74 -13.15 -16.30
CA ILE A 228 -7.42 -14.26 -16.96
C ILE A 228 -7.72 -15.33 -15.91
N VAL A 229 -8.98 -15.77 -15.84
CA VAL A 229 -9.45 -16.85 -14.97
C VAL A 229 -10.22 -17.88 -15.78
N THR A 230 -10.12 -19.14 -15.37
CA THR A 230 -10.91 -20.23 -15.96
C THR A 230 -11.97 -20.69 -14.97
N VAL A 231 -13.23 -20.64 -15.41
CA VAL A 231 -14.40 -21.11 -14.66
C VAL A 231 -14.73 -22.53 -15.10
N LYS A 232 -14.90 -23.43 -14.13
CA LYS A 232 -15.37 -24.81 -14.36
C LYS A 232 -16.77 -24.98 -13.74
N ALA A 233 -17.53 -25.94 -14.26
CA ALA A 233 -18.86 -26.24 -13.74
C ALA A 233 -18.78 -26.66 -12.26
N GLY A 234 -19.64 -26.11 -11.41
CA GLY A 234 -19.66 -26.39 -9.98
C GLY A 234 -18.50 -25.78 -9.18
N GLN A 235 -17.66 -24.92 -9.79
CA GLN A 235 -16.40 -24.45 -9.20
C GLN A 235 -16.34 -22.94 -9.01
N SER A 236 -15.57 -22.50 -8.01
CA SER A 236 -15.24 -21.09 -7.80
C SER A 236 -13.79 -20.80 -8.18
N THR A 237 -13.57 -19.70 -8.90
CA THR A 237 -12.24 -19.21 -9.29
C THR A 237 -12.04 -17.81 -8.74
N SER A 238 -10.81 -17.43 -8.37
CA SER A 238 -10.53 -16.10 -7.82
C SER A 238 -9.66 -15.23 -8.73
N ALA A 239 -9.99 -13.94 -8.78
CA ALA A 239 -9.21 -12.87 -9.40
C ALA A 239 -8.86 -11.84 -8.31
N GLY A 240 -7.65 -11.96 -7.74
CA GLY A 240 -7.15 -11.00 -6.75
C GLY A 240 -6.36 -9.87 -7.39
N PHE A 241 -6.62 -8.64 -6.99
CA PHE A 241 -5.95 -7.43 -7.43
C PHE A 241 -5.31 -6.70 -6.25
N THR A 242 -4.06 -6.27 -6.43
CA THR A 242 -3.47 -5.24 -5.59
C THR A 242 -3.73 -3.91 -6.31
N TYR A 243 -4.56 -3.05 -5.73
CA TYR A 243 -5.10 -1.88 -6.41
C TYR A 243 -5.42 -0.80 -5.38
N ASP A 244 -4.73 0.34 -5.45
CA ASP A 244 -4.80 1.37 -4.43
C ASP A 244 -4.86 2.76 -5.06
N ARG A 245 -5.24 3.77 -4.28
CA ARG A 245 -5.35 5.15 -4.73
C ARG A 245 -3.96 5.68 -5.05
N ALA A 246 -3.75 6.07 -6.29
CA ALA A 246 -2.45 6.53 -6.76
C ALA A 246 -1.99 7.79 -6.01
N GLY A 247 -0.68 7.91 -5.80
CA GLY A 247 -0.04 9.10 -5.26
C GLY A 247 0.87 9.77 -6.29
N ALA A 248 1.04 11.09 -6.18
CA ALA A 248 1.84 11.88 -7.10
C ALA A 248 3.31 11.95 -6.65
N VAL A 249 4.22 11.67 -7.58
CA VAL A 249 5.64 11.98 -7.46
C VAL A 249 6.00 13.05 -8.50
N ALA A 250 6.87 13.99 -8.13
CA ALA A 250 7.39 14.98 -9.07
C ALA A 250 8.92 14.96 -9.10
N TRP A 251 9.45 15.31 -10.26
CA TRP A 251 10.88 15.50 -10.48
C TRP A 251 11.14 16.68 -11.41
N ALA A 252 12.34 17.23 -11.34
CA ALA A 252 12.80 18.30 -12.20
C ALA A 252 14.01 17.85 -13.02
N TRP A 253 14.12 18.38 -14.24
CA TRP A 253 15.36 18.29 -14.99
C TRP A 253 16.37 19.32 -14.47
N PRO A 254 17.68 19.11 -14.66
CA PRO A 254 18.71 20.09 -14.31
C PRO A 254 18.71 21.26 -15.32
N SER A 255 17.64 22.08 -15.32
CA SER A 255 17.55 23.29 -16.14
C SER A 255 18.04 24.51 -15.35
N SER A 256 19.36 24.71 -15.27
CA SER A 256 19.90 26.07 -15.12
C SER A 256 20.02 26.67 -16.53
N GLY A 257 19.73 27.96 -16.72
CA GLY A 257 19.62 28.62 -18.04
C GLY A 257 20.81 28.54 -19.01
N SER A 258 21.86 27.78 -18.68
CA SER A 258 23.03 27.48 -19.51
C SER A 258 23.09 26.03 -20.02
N VAL A 259 22.06 25.21 -19.75
CA VAL A 259 22.03 23.78 -20.08
C VAL A 259 20.73 23.41 -20.79
N THR A 260 20.85 22.67 -21.90
CA THR A 260 19.73 22.17 -22.68
C THR A 260 19.37 20.75 -22.28
N VAL A 261 18.10 20.58 -21.89
CA VAL A 261 17.53 19.28 -21.53
C VAL A 261 17.01 18.56 -22.79
N PRO A 262 17.03 17.21 -22.81
CA PRO A 262 16.46 16.46 -23.91
C PRO A 262 14.95 16.65 -24.06
N SER A 263 14.43 16.45 -25.28
CA SER A 263 12.99 16.47 -25.56
C SER A 263 12.34 15.10 -25.47
N THR A 264 13.10 14.00 -25.61
CA THR A 264 12.55 12.63 -25.59
C THR A 264 13.16 11.73 -24.51
N ALA A 265 13.86 12.30 -23.51
CA ALA A 265 14.44 11.50 -22.44
C ALA A 265 13.35 10.81 -21.61
N ALA A 266 13.59 9.53 -21.31
CA ALA A 266 12.76 8.80 -20.37
C ALA A 266 13.17 9.09 -18.93
N VAL A 267 12.25 8.82 -18.00
CA VAL A 267 12.51 8.70 -16.58
C VAL A 267 12.06 7.31 -16.15
N SER A 268 12.92 6.63 -15.40
CA SER A 268 12.61 5.31 -14.85
C SER A 268 12.42 5.41 -13.34
N VAL A 269 11.37 4.74 -12.88
CA VAL A 269 11.00 4.63 -11.48
C VAL A 269 11.18 3.17 -11.08
N LEU A 270 12.06 2.95 -10.12
CA LEU A 270 12.43 1.63 -9.63
C LEU A 270 11.79 1.41 -8.26
N SER A 271 11.22 0.23 -8.06
CA SER A 271 10.68 -0.22 -6.78
C SER A 271 10.83 -1.73 -6.62
N THR A 272 10.37 -2.27 -5.49
CA THR A 272 10.26 -3.71 -5.27
C THR A 272 9.30 -4.40 -6.24
N TYR A 273 8.40 -3.67 -6.90
CA TYR A 273 7.46 -4.19 -7.90
C TYR A 273 8.04 -4.25 -9.32
N GLY A 274 9.24 -3.70 -9.51
CA GLY A 274 9.92 -3.64 -10.80
C GLY A 274 10.20 -2.22 -11.26
N VAL A 275 10.45 -2.09 -12.56
CA VAL A 275 10.82 -0.83 -13.21
C VAL A 275 9.66 -0.36 -14.07
N TRP A 276 9.24 0.88 -13.86
CA TRP A 276 8.32 1.58 -14.74
C TRP A 276 9.02 2.75 -15.40
N THR A 277 8.83 2.90 -16.71
CA THR A 277 9.50 3.96 -17.49
C THR A 277 8.47 4.81 -18.20
N THR A 278 8.65 6.13 -18.16
CA THR A 278 7.80 7.09 -18.86
C THR A 278 8.64 8.07 -19.67
N ALA A 279 8.13 8.53 -20.81
CA ALA A 279 8.75 9.63 -21.55
C ALA A 279 8.48 10.94 -20.79
N ALA A 280 9.49 11.81 -20.69
CA ALA A 280 9.36 13.08 -19.96
C ALA A 280 9.87 14.26 -20.79
N THR A 281 8.99 15.23 -21.06
CA THR A 281 9.23 16.38 -21.96
C THR A 281 9.44 17.74 -21.26
N SER A 282 9.52 17.78 -19.90
CA SER A 282 9.92 18.92 -19.02
C SER A 282 8.91 19.25 -17.89
N PRO A 283 9.37 19.76 -16.72
CA PRO A 283 9.29 19.04 -15.44
C PRO A 283 7.94 18.36 -15.21
N THR A 284 8.01 17.06 -14.97
CA THR A 284 6.84 16.18 -15.01
C THR A 284 6.60 15.53 -13.66
N SER A 285 5.33 15.22 -13.41
CA SER A 285 4.88 14.37 -12.32
C SER A 285 4.30 13.07 -12.87
N ALA A 286 4.33 12.01 -12.09
CA ALA A 286 3.59 10.78 -12.38
C ALA A 286 2.74 10.37 -11.18
N LEU A 287 1.63 9.71 -11.48
CA LEU A 287 0.83 8.99 -10.50
C LEU A 287 1.38 7.57 -10.40
N LEU A 288 1.77 7.17 -9.20
CA LEU A 288 2.35 5.86 -8.92
C LEU A 288 1.55 5.12 -7.86
N PHE A 289 1.68 3.80 -7.89
CA PHE A 289 1.23 2.94 -6.81
C PHE A 289 1.89 3.33 -5.48
N PRO A 290 1.18 3.32 -4.34
CA PRO A 290 1.79 3.66 -3.06
C PRO A 290 2.93 2.69 -2.68
N SER A 291 4.07 3.23 -2.26
CA SER A 291 5.25 2.47 -1.83
C SER A 291 6.10 3.29 -0.89
N THR A 292 6.82 2.64 0.01
CA THR A 292 7.74 3.28 0.95
C THR A 292 9.05 3.71 0.29
N ALA A 293 9.41 3.11 -0.86
CA ALA A 293 10.65 3.41 -1.55
C ALA A 293 10.49 3.31 -3.08
N TYR A 294 10.63 4.46 -3.73
CA TYR A 294 10.89 4.60 -5.15
C TYR A 294 12.24 5.24 -5.35
N SER A 295 13.08 4.65 -6.21
CA SER A 295 14.27 5.29 -6.74
C SER A 295 13.95 5.84 -8.13
N VAL A 296 14.23 7.11 -8.38
CA VAL A 296 13.91 7.77 -9.65
C VAL A 296 15.20 8.13 -10.38
N VAL A 297 15.33 7.64 -11.61
CA VAL A 297 16.53 7.81 -12.43
C VAL A 297 16.18 8.44 -13.78
N ALA A 298 17.02 9.37 -14.23
CA ALA A 298 16.94 9.88 -15.59
C ALA A 298 17.42 8.80 -16.57
N GLY A 299 16.74 8.63 -17.70
CA GLY A 299 17.02 7.61 -18.72
C GLY A 299 16.11 6.39 -18.61
N ALA A 300 16.09 5.56 -19.66
CA ALA A 300 15.31 4.32 -19.75
C ALA A 300 16.09 3.13 -19.16
N TYR A 301 16.10 3.04 -17.83
CA TYR A 301 16.73 1.94 -17.11
C TYR A 301 16.07 0.60 -17.44
N ALA A 302 16.88 -0.41 -17.68
CA ALA A 302 16.44 -1.79 -17.81
C ALA A 302 17.41 -2.69 -17.03
N PRO A 303 16.91 -3.50 -16.08
CA PRO A 303 17.76 -4.39 -15.32
C PRO A 303 18.37 -5.47 -16.22
N TYR A 304 19.48 -6.05 -15.77
CA TYR A 304 20.07 -7.20 -16.44
C TYR A 304 19.19 -8.44 -16.26
N THR A 305 18.97 -9.16 -17.36
CA THR A 305 18.45 -10.53 -17.34
C THR A 305 19.32 -11.40 -18.25
N GLU A 306 19.30 -12.72 -18.06
CA GLU A 306 20.06 -13.64 -18.93
C GLU A 306 19.65 -13.51 -20.40
N ALA A 307 18.39 -13.14 -20.67
CA ALA A 307 17.87 -12.95 -22.03
C ALA A 307 18.10 -11.52 -22.59
N ASN A 308 18.42 -10.54 -21.73
CA ASN A 308 18.61 -9.15 -22.13
C ASN A 308 19.66 -8.48 -21.23
N PRO A 309 20.84 -8.13 -21.75
CA PRO A 309 21.87 -7.47 -20.94
C PRO A 309 21.44 -6.10 -20.40
N GLY A 310 20.33 -5.56 -20.88
CA GLY A 310 19.64 -4.42 -20.28
C GLY A 310 20.30 -3.07 -20.59
N CYS A 311 19.92 -2.07 -19.81
CA CYS A 311 20.46 -0.73 -19.84
C CYS A 311 20.59 -0.19 -18.42
N ARG A 312 21.74 -0.44 -17.80
CA ARG A 312 21.97 -0.15 -16.38
C ARG A 312 22.71 1.16 -16.14
N SER A 313 23.47 1.66 -17.12
CA SER A 313 24.22 2.92 -17.01
C SER A 313 23.40 4.11 -16.49
N PRO A 314 22.10 4.29 -16.82
CA PRO A 314 21.33 5.40 -16.31
C PRO A 314 21.18 5.45 -14.78
N ASN A 315 21.28 4.31 -14.09
CA ASN A 315 21.16 4.22 -12.64
C ASN A 315 22.54 4.36 -11.97
N PRO A 316 22.82 5.44 -11.21
CA PRO A 316 24.08 5.61 -10.49
C PRO A 316 24.43 4.45 -9.57
N GLY A 317 23.42 3.80 -8.96
CA GLY A 317 23.64 2.69 -8.02
C GLY A 317 24.25 1.43 -8.64
N ASP A 318 24.20 1.28 -9.96
CA ASP A 318 24.79 0.13 -10.67
C ASP A 318 26.25 0.35 -11.07
N TRP A 319 26.81 1.53 -10.81
CA TRP A 319 28.21 1.83 -11.10
C TRP A 319 29.13 1.35 -9.96
N PRO A 320 29.95 0.31 -10.17
CA PRO A 320 30.85 -0.17 -9.15
C PRO A 320 31.86 0.90 -8.73
N GLN A 321 32.14 0.91 -7.43
CA GLN A 321 33.25 1.65 -6.85
C GLN A 321 34.56 1.19 -7.47
N TYR A 322 35.47 2.13 -7.71
CA TYR A 322 36.85 1.81 -8.07
C TYR A 322 37.84 2.72 -7.36
N THR A 323 39.08 2.27 -7.26
CA THR A 323 40.18 3.07 -6.71
C THR A 323 41.22 3.28 -7.80
N SER A 324 41.62 4.54 -8.02
CA SER A 324 42.66 4.91 -8.97
C SER A 324 43.55 5.97 -8.36
N ALA A 325 44.87 5.80 -8.48
CA ALA A 325 45.88 6.70 -7.93
C ALA A 325 45.63 7.07 -6.44
N GLY A 326 45.23 6.09 -5.63
CA GLY A 326 44.97 6.26 -4.19
C GLY A 326 43.66 7.00 -3.85
N ARG A 327 42.83 7.33 -4.84
CA ARG A 327 41.50 7.95 -4.64
C ARG A 327 40.39 6.96 -4.92
N THR A 328 39.39 6.93 -4.05
CA THR A 328 38.19 6.10 -4.21
C THR A 328 37.08 6.90 -4.89
N TYR A 329 36.52 6.33 -5.95
CA TYR A 329 35.44 6.90 -6.74
C TYR A 329 34.17 6.11 -6.50
N LEU A 330 33.12 6.79 -6.04
CA LEU A 330 31.83 6.20 -5.71
C LEU A 330 30.69 7.02 -6.33
N ALA A 331 29.69 6.34 -6.88
CA ALA A 331 28.51 6.98 -7.44
C ALA A 331 27.57 7.42 -6.31
N PRO A 332 26.97 8.63 -6.39
CA PRO A 332 25.91 9.01 -5.47
C PRO A 332 24.70 8.07 -5.66
N ALA A 333 23.97 7.79 -4.59
CA ALA A 333 22.73 7.04 -4.70
C ALA A 333 21.71 7.83 -5.55
N ALA A 334 20.91 7.11 -6.34
CA ALA A 334 19.75 7.69 -6.99
C ALA A 334 18.78 8.23 -5.91
N PRO A 335 18.17 9.40 -6.14
CA PRO A 335 17.29 9.98 -5.14
C PRO A 335 16.06 9.09 -4.92
N VAL A 336 15.74 8.88 -3.64
CA VAL A 336 14.65 8.01 -3.19
C VAL A 336 13.51 8.82 -2.59
N THR A 337 12.28 8.36 -2.80
CA THR A 337 11.09 8.96 -2.21
C THR A 337 10.03 7.92 -1.88
N SER A 338 9.20 8.20 -0.90
CA SER A 338 7.97 7.44 -0.63
C SER A 338 6.78 8.07 -1.35
N VAL A 339 5.79 7.26 -1.71
CA VAL A 339 4.50 7.70 -2.26
C VAL A 339 3.39 7.18 -1.37
N SER A 340 2.62 8.10 -0.78
CA SER A 340 1.47 7.78 0.07
C SER A 340 0.18 7.69 -0.76
N PRO A 341 -0.81 6.86 -0.36
CA PRO A 341 -2.07 6.73 -1.09
C PRO A 341 -2.85 8.04 -1.18
N GLY A 342 -3.32 8.39 -2.38
CA GLY A 342 -4.27 9.48 -2.60
C GLY A 342 -3.73 10.92 -2.46
N VAL A 343 -2.42 11.09 -2.28
CA VAL A 343 -1.77 12.41 -2.25
C VAL A 343 -1.54 12.86 -3.70
N THR A 344 -2.40 13.74 -4.22
CA THR A 344 -2.40 14.14 -5.64
C THR A 344 -1.69 15.46 -5.93
N THR A 345 -1.40 16.27 -4.92
CA THR A 345 -0.42 17.36 -5.01
C THR A 345 0.96 16.78 -4.68
N PRO A 346 2.03 17.06 -5.45
CA PRO A 346 3.32 16.42 -5.20
C PRO A 346 3.90 16.85 -3.85
N ALA A 347 3.67 16.08 -2.79
CA ALA A 347 4.37 16.21 -1.51
C ALA A 347 5.77 15.57 -1.59
N ALA A 348 5.92 14.57 -2.47
CA ALA A 348 7.16 13.89 -2.79
C ALA A 348 7.81 14.52 -4.03
N ASN A 349 8.69 15.50 -3.80
CA ASN A 349 9.55 16.06 -4.84
C ASN A 349 10.95 15.48 -4.72
N VAL A 350 11.35 14.70 -5.73
CA VAL A 350 12.67 14.07 -5.80
C VAL A 350 13.78 15.11 -6.06
N GLY A 351 13.39 16.31 -6.49
CA GLY A 351 14.31 17.38 -6.88
C GLY A 351 14.83 17.18 -8.29
N LYS A 352 16.03 17.71 -8.55
CA LYS A 352 16.69 17.61 -9.86
C LYS A 352 17.25 16.21 -10.04
N LEU A 353 16.88 15.53 -11.12
CA LEU A 353 17.45 14.22 -11.43
C LEU A 353 18.94 14.34 -11.77
N PRO A 354 19.81 13.51 -11.16
CA PRO A 354 21.23 13.46 -11.48
C PRO A 354 21.45 13.05 -12.94
N MET A 355 22.26 13.83 -13.67
CA MET A 355 22.63 13.62 -15.07
C MET A 355 24.04 14.13 -15.31
N GLY A 356 24.69 13.67 -16.38
CA GLY A 356 25.95 14.25 -16.84
C GLY A 356 25.73 15.34 -17.88
N SER A 357 26.72 16.21 -18.06
CA SER A 357 26.69 17.29 -19.05
C SER A 357 27.91 17.28 -19.98
N ILE A 358 27.70 17.70 -21.22
CA ILE A 358 28.76 17.85 -22.22
C ILE A 358 28.50 19.10 -23.07
N THR A 359 29.55 19.84 -23.43
CA THR A 359 29.43 21.00 -24.34
C THR A 359 29.75 20.58 -25.76
N VAL A 360 28.80 20.86 -26.66
CA VAL A 360 28.92 20.68 -28.10
C VAL A 360 29.20 22.04 -28.76
N THR A 361 30.24 22.10 -29.58
CA THR A 361 30.62 23.29 -30.35
C THR A 361 30.50 22.99 -31.83
N ASN A 362 29.73 23.79 -32.57
CA ASN A 362 29.74 23.77 -34.03
C ASN A 362 30.97 24.57 -34.52
N PRO A 363 32.00 23.97 -35.13
CA PRO A 363 33.17 24.71 -35.58
C PRO A 363 32.97 25.43 -36.91
N ASN A 364 31.91 25.12 -37.64
CA ASN A 364 31.73 25.55 -39.03
C ASN A 364 30.46 26.37 -39.22
N ASN A 365 30.44 27.21 -40.25
CA ASN A 365 29.18 27.80 -40.71
C ASN A 365 28.34 26.73 -41.41
N GLN A 366 27.07 26.66 -41.05
CA GLN A 366 26.08 25.73 -41.59
C GLN A 366 24.96 26.50 -42.30
N SER A 367 24.31 25.87 -43.28
CA SER A 367 23.18 26.48 -43.99
C SER A 367 21.94 26.65 -43.11
N ALA A 368 21.82 25.89 -42.03
CA ALA A 368 20.73 25.94 -41.07
C ALA A 368 21.20 25.52 -39.67
N ASN A 369 20.38 25.76 -38.65
CA ASN A 369 20.64 25.24 -37.31
C ASN A 369 20.62 23.71 -37.34
N LEU A 370 21.44 23.10 -36.49
CA LEU A 370 21.61 21.65 -36.44
C LEU A 370 20.76 21.05 -35.32
N ASN A 371 20.06 19.97 -35.65
CA ASN A 371 19.40 19.08 -34.71
C ASN A 371 20.44 18.13 -34.12
N LEU A 372 20.26 17.75 -32.86
CA LEU A 372 21.12 16.79 -32.16
C LEU A 372 20.34 15.57 -31.71
N ARG A 373 20.98 14.40 -31.81
CA ARG A 373 20.49 13.12 -31.31
C ARG A 373 21.62 12.40 -30.60
N ALA A 374 21.40 11.98 -29.36
CA ALA A 374 22.30 11.11 -28.63
C ALA A 374 21.89 9.64 -28.81
N VAL A 375 22.87 8.78 -29.03
CA VAL A 375 22.68 7.33 -29.13
C VAL A 375 23.62 6.66 -28.14
N SER A 376 23.09 5.82 -27.25
CA SER A 376 23.93 5.10 -26.30
C SER A 376 24.85 4.14 -27.05
N THR A 377 26.07 3.99 -26.57
CA THR A 377 27.09 3.14 -27.20
C THR A 377 27.64 2.14 -26.20
N THR A 378 28.47 1.21 -26.69
CA THR A 378 29.18 0.26 -25.82
C THR A 378 30.11 1.00 -24.86
N PRO A 379 30.12 0.63 -23.57
CA PRO A 379 31.09 1.11 -22.61
C PRO A 379 32.54 1.04 -23.10
N PHE A 380 33.30 2.10 -22.84
CA PHE A 380 34.75 2.15 -23.08
C PHE A 380 35.52 2.70 -21.87
N VAL A 381 34.83 2.95 -20.76
CA VAL A 381 35.41 3.28 -19.45
C VAL A 381 35.18 2.11 -18.50
N SER A 382 36.19 1.80 -17.68
CA SER A 382 36.10 0.70 -16.71
C SER A 382 34.98 0.92 -15.70
N GLY A 383 34.17 -0.11 -15.48
CA GLY A 383 33.06 -0.08 -14.53
C GLY A 383 31.82 0.69 -14.97
N ASP A 384 31.68 1.06 -16.25
CA ASP A 384 30.37 1.44 -16.78
C ASP A 384 29.52 0.17 -16.95
N PRO A 385 28.35 0.06 -16.28
CA PRO A 385 27.53 -1.16 -16.28
C PRO A 385 26.82 -1.42 -17.61
N GLY A 386 26.86 -0.46 -18.53
CA GLY A 386 26.48 -0.59 -19.93
C GLY A 386 25.00 -0.43 -20.26
N CYS A 387 24.79 -0.18 -21.55
CA CYS A 387 23.49 -0.11 -22.22
C CYS A 387 23.56 -0.83 -23.58
N THR A 388 23.77 -2.15 -23.52
CA THR A 388 24.20 -2.96 -24.66
C THR A 388 23.08 -3.76 -25.33
N GLY A 389 21.93 -3.96 -24.67
CA GLY A 389 20.83 -4.76 -25.22
C GLY A 389 19.97 -4.03 -26.25
N LYS A 390 19.59 -2.78 -25.96
CA LYS A 390 18.84 -1.90 -26.86
C LYS A 390 19.39 -0.49 -26.74
N PRO A 391 20.04 0.05 -27.79
CA PRO A 391 20.56 1.41 -27.74
C PRO A 391 19.46 2.41 -27.42
N GLN A 392 19.67 3.23 -26.40
CA GLN A 392 18.83 4.37 -26.13
C GLN A 392 19.09 5.45 -27.16
N THR A 393 18.01 6.04 -27.67
CA THR A 393 18.08 7.22 -28.53
C THR A 393 17.36 8.36 -27.85
N ILE A 394 18.03 9.50 -27.73
CA ILE A 394 17.51 10.69 -27.08
C ILE A 394 17.67 11.86 -28.05
N ASP A 395 16.58 12.55 -28.31
CA ASP A 395 16.52 13.73 -29.18
C ASP A 395 16.48 15.01 -28.34
N PHE A 396 16.96 16.09 -28.96
CA PHE A 396 16.88 17.44 -28.42
C PHE A 396 15.90 18.27 -29.24
N ALA A 397 15.57 19.47 -28.75
CA ALA A 397 14.77 20.41 -29.52
C ALA A 397 15.37 20.66 -30.92
N LEU A 398 14.51 20.88 -31.92
CA LEU A 398 14.97 21.16 -33.27
C LEU A 398 15.78 22.47 -33.31
N GLY A 399 16.89 22.47 -34.04
CA GLY A 399 17.79 23.60 -34.20
C GLY A 399 18.57 23.96 -32.93
N VAL A 400 18.74 23.02 -32.00
CA VAL A 400 19.41 23.25 -30.70
C VAL A 400 20.85 23.75 -30.85
N LEU A 401 21.57 23.36 -31.89
CA LEU A 401 22.94 23.81 -32.15
C LEU A 401 22.94 24.88 -33.24
N GLY A 402 23.41 26.08 -32.90
CA GLY A 402 23.41 27.24 -33.80
C GLY A 402 24.23 27.03 -35.07
N LYS A 403 23.73 27.59 -36.18
CA LYS A 403 24.36 27.48 -37.52
C LYS A 403 25.70 28.19 -37.66
N SER A 404 25.98 29.19 -36.83
CA SER A 404 27.21 29.97 -36.92
C SER A 404 28.40 29.19 -36.39
N ALA A 405 29.58 29.39 -36.99
CA ALA A 405 30.83 28.87 -36.45
C ALA A 405 31.02 29.31 -35.00
N ASN A 406 31.54 28.40 -34.18
CA ASN A 406 31.73 28.51 -32.73
C ASN A 406 30.44 28.64 -31.89
N SER A 407 29.26 28.35 -32.46
CA SER A 407 28.04 28.22 -31.65
C SER A 407 28.20 27.06 -30.66
N LYS A 408 27.88 27.30 -29.39
CA LYS A 408 28.02 26.31 -28.30
C LYS A 408 26.67 26.00 -27.67
N VAL A 409 26.49 24.75 -27.29
CA VAL A 409 25.38 24.31 -26.43
C VAL A 409 25.88 23.29 -25.43
N THR A 410 25.51 23.45 -24.17
CA THR A 410 25.75 22.43 -23.14
C THR A 410 24.49 21.60 -23.02
N ILE A 411 24.59 20.30 -23.30
CA ILE A 411 23.48 19.37 -23.19
C ILE A 411 23.64 18.52 -21.93
N VAL A 412 22.53 18.01 -21.41
CA VAL A 412 22.54 16.96 -20.38
C VAL A 412 21.99 15.66 -20.91
N LEU A 413 22.59 14.55 -20.47
CA LEU A 413 22.16 13.20 -20.79
C LEU A 413 22.20 12.33 -19.53
N PRO A 414 21.39 11.27 -19.45
CA PRO A 414 21.55 10.23 -18.44
C PRO A 414 22.97 9.68 -18.41
N TYR A 415 23.39 9.13 -17.27
CA TYR A 415 24.70 8.52 -17.15
C TYR A 415 24.88 7.33 -18.12
N GLY A 416 26.12 7.15 -18.58
CA GLY A 416 26.50 6.11 -19.54
C GLY A 416 27.35 6.60 -20.69
N ALA A 417 27.67 5.67 -21.59
CA ALA A 417 28.40 5.93 -22.82
C ALA A 417 27.47 6.34 -23.96
N TRP A 418 27.81 7.43 -24.65
CA TRP A 418 27.03 8.05 -25.71
C TRP A 418 27.87 8.39 -26.93
N THR A 419 27.20 8.49 -28.08
CA THR A 419 27.68 9.19 -29.28
C THR A 419 26.62 10.20 -29.70
N LEU A 420 27.04 11.30 -30.33
CA LEU A 420 26.12 12.30 -30.88
C LEU A 420 26.02 12.19 -32.39
N LYS A 421 24.81 12.40 -32.90
CA LYS A 421 24.49 12.62 -34.30
C LYS A 421 23.98 14.03 -34.51
N TYR A 422 24.30 14.63 -35.65
CA TYR A 422 23.86 15.97 -36.02
C TYR A 422 23.37 16.03 -37.46
N GLY A 423 22.61 17.08 -37.79
CA GLY A 423 22.10 17.31 -39.14
C GLY A 423 20.90 18.25 -39.14
N THR A 424 20.31 18.49 -40.29
CA THR A 424 19.11 19.35 -40.43
C THR A 424 17.80 18.57 -40.42
N SER A 425 17.85 17.23 -40.55
CA SER A 425 16.67 16.35 -40.45
C SER A 425 16.22 16.19 -39.00
N THR A 426 14.94 15.91 -38.78
CA THR A 426 14.37 15.63 -37.44
C THR A 426 14.97 14.39 -36.77
N THR A 427 15.63 13.53 -37.54
CA THR A 427 16.30 12.31 -37.08
C THR A 427 17.73 12.27 -37.62
N PRO A 428 18.63 13.10 -37.09
CA PRO A 428 19.98 13.23 -37.63
C PRO A 428 20.79 11.94 -37.46
N SER A 429 21.61 11.61 -38.46
CA SER A 429 22.39 10.37 -38.51
C SER A 429 23.90 10.57 -38.71
N THR A 430 24.33 11.78 -39.07
CA THR A 430 25.75 12.11 -39.26
C THR A 430 26.48 12.07 -37.94
N ALA A 431 27.55 11.27 -37.84
CA ALA A 431 28.32 11.14 -36.61
C ALA A 431 29.06 12.43 -36.27
N MET A 432 28.96 12.86 -35.01
CA MET A 432 29.71 14.00 -34.50
C MET A 432 31.14 13.58 -34.13
N PRO A 433 32.18 14.28 -34.61
CA PRO A 433 33.55 13.98 -34.24
C PRO A 433 33.88 14.48 -32.82
N SER A 434 34.89 13.87 -32.19
CA SER A 434 35.32 14.23 -30.83
C SER A 434 35.82 15.67 -30.71
N SER A 435 36.31 16.27 -31.79
CA SER A 435 36.76 17.67 -31.82
C SER A 435 35.65 18.70 -31.58
N TRP A 436 34.37 18.30 -31.70
CA TRP A 436 33.22 19.17 -31.41
C TRP A 436 32.81 19.10 -29.93
N LEU A 437 33.39 18.18 -29.16
CA LEU A 437 33.02 17.90 -27.77
C LEU A 437 34.04 18.52 -26.82
N SER A 438 33.54 19.11 -25.74
CA SER A 438 34.37 19.65 -24.67
C SER A 438 33.68 19.46 -23.32
N ILE A 439 34.48 19.29 -22.27
CA ILE A 439 33.99 19.13 -20.91
C ILE A 439 33.57 20.52 -20.38
N PRO A 440 32.30 20.73 -19.99
CA PRO A 440 31.85 22.00 -19.41
C PRO A 440 32.62 22.33 -18.13
N THR A 441 32.84 23.62 -17.86
CA THR A 441 33.46 24.06 -16.60
C THR A 441 32.68 23.54 -15.39
N GLY A 442 33.37 22.85 -14.47
CA GLY A 442 32.77 22.27 -13.27
C GLY A 442 32.11 20.90 -13.48
N ALA A 443 32.06 20.37 -14.70
CA ALA A 443 31.62 18.99 -14.92
C ALA A 443 32.71 17.99 -14.47
N THR A 444 32.29 16.96 -13.76
CA THR A 444 33.15 15.84 -13.32
C THR A 444 32.68 14.54 -13.96
N GLY A 445 33.56 13.54 -14.02
CA GLY A 445 33.18 12.21 -14.52
C GLY A 445 32.93 12.16 -16.03
N VAL A 446 33.45 13.10 -16.81
CA VAL A 446 33.29 13.10 -18.28
C VAL A 446 34.57 12.58 -18.93
N THR A 447 34.47 11.53 -19.73
CA THR A 447 35.59 11.00 -20.54
C THR A 447 35.22 11.05 -22.01
N ILE A 448 36.04 11.71 -22.84
CA ILE A 448 35.84 11.75 -24.30
C ILE A 448 36.77 10.69 -24.93
N GLY A 449 36.20 9.72 -25.61
CA GLY A 449 36.89 8.67 -26.34
C GLY A 449 37.13 9.00 -27.81
N ALA A 450 37.60 8.00 -28.56
CA ALA A 450 37.77 8.11 -30.01
C ALA A 450 36.41 8.22 -30.73
N SER A 451 36.43 8.72 -31.97
CA SER A 451 35.27 8.74 -32.88
C SER A 451 34.02 9.46 -32.33
N GLY A 452 34.20 10.41 -31.40
CA GLY A 452 33.09 11.19 -30.81
C GLY A 452 32.26 10.45 -29.77
N ALA A 453 32.73 9.30 -29.28
CA ALA A 453 32.14 8.66 -28.11
C ALA A 453 32.54 9.41 -26.84
N PHE A 454 31.64 9.50 -25.86
CA PHE A 454 31.93 10.06 -24.54
C PHE A 454 31.15 9.31 -23.46
N THR A 455 31.70 9.22 -22.25
CA THR A 455 31.05 8.62 -21.09
C THR A 455 30.74 9.69 -20.06
N LEU A 456 29.52 9.66 -19.55
CA LEU A 456 29.06 10.45 -18.41
C LEU A 456 29.01 9.52 -17.20
N ASP A 457 30.03 9.61 -16.37
CA ASP A 457 30.24 8.79 -15.17
C ASP A 457 29.69 9.51 -13.93
N PRO A 458 28.77 8.90 -13.16
CA PRO A 458 28.23 9.49 -11.94
C PRO A 458 29.22 9.49 -10.77
N ARG A 459 30.32 8.72 -10.85
CA ARG A 459 31.23 8.52 -9.72
C ARG A 459 32.04 9.78 -9.44
N VAL A 460 32.06 10.17 -8.18
CA VAL A 460 32.84 11.31 -7.67
C VAL A 460 33.90 10.82 -6.68
N VAL A 461 35.00 11.58 -6.59
CA VAL A 461 36.06 11.32 -5.60
C VAL A 461 35.47 11.51 -4.20
N GLN A 462 35.59 10.49 -3.35
CA GLN A 462 35.27 10.64 -1.94
C GLN A 462 36.34 11.51 -1.25
N PRO A 463 35.94 12.48 -0.41
CA PRO A 463 36.88 13.32 0.33
C PRO A 463 37.76 12.54 1.32
#